data_AF-A0AAI8GK03-F1
#
_entry.id   AF-A0AAI8GK03-F1
#
_cell.length_a   1.000
_cell.length_b   1.000
_cell.length_c   1.000
_cell.angle_alpha   90.00
_cell.angle_beta   90.00
_cell.angle_gamma   90.00
#
_symmetry.space_group_name_H-M   'P 1'
#
loop_
_entity.id
_entity.type
_entity.pdbx_description
1 polymer ?
#
loop_
_entity_poly.entity_id
_entity_poly.type
_entity_poly.pdbx_seq_one_letter_code
_entity_poly.pdbx_strand_id
1 'polypeptide(L)'
;MPKSAFIALFAAATAMGLTVSHAADLKLEAVDITEMKAVYGQIQPRNSVLARARLGGTLVQLNVTEGDIVKAGDVIAEVKDDKIDFQIKAVDAQLQGLNASLRDAQVELDRADRLVRSGATSTQRLDQLKTQLDVMTNQVRQAEAQRSVLVQQASEGAVLAPSEGRIIAVPVTSDSVVMAGETIATIAGGGFFLRLAIPERHAQDLTQGAPIRIEASGTTLEGELVKIYPQIEGGRVTADVEVDGLDTDFVAARVLVELPIGKRRALVVPAASLSNRSGVNFVAVRENDQVVERAVVAGETLEIGGVTQVEILSGLAAGDIVVTE
;
A
#
# COMPACT_ATOMS: atom_id res chain seq x y z
N MET A 1 -69.93 16.18 -64.26
CA MET A 1 -71.11 15.36 -64.63
C MET A 1 -70.64 13.95 -64.99
N PRO A 2 -71.47 12.90 -64.78
CA PRO A 2 -71.25 11.92 -63.71
C PRO A 2 -71.01 10.47 -64.24
N LYS A 3 -70.76 9.41 -63.45
CA LYS A 3 -71.31 9.01 -62.12
C LYS A 3 -70.31 8.23 -61.24
N SER A 4 -70.74 8.00 -59.99
CA SER A 4 -70.15 7.18 -58.92
C SER A 4 -70.87 5.82 -58.74
N ALA A 5 -70.41 5.00 -57.78
CA ALA A 5 -70.99 3.74 -57.25
C ALA A 5 -70.75 2.44 -58.08
N PHE A 6 -70.56 1.24 -57.52
CA PHE A 6 -70.54 0.79 -56.10
C PHE A 6 -69.66 -0.48 -55.89
N ILE A 7 -69.56 -0.91 -54.62
CA ILE A 7 -68.70 -1.97 -54.05
C ILE A 7 -69.02 -3.41 -54.52
N ALA A 8 -67.99 -4.25 -54.64
CA ALA A 8 -68.06 -5.69 -54.35
C ALA A 8 -66.75 -6.20 -53.71
N LEU A 9 -66.87 -6.87 -52.57
CA LEU A 9 -65.77 -7.39 -51.73
C LEU A 9 -65.63 -8.90 -51.96
N PHE A 10 -64.43 -9.42 -52.22
CA PHE A 10 -64.10 -10.82 -51.92
C PHE A 10 -62.60 -11.01 -51.66
N ALA A 11 -62.26 -11.88 -50.72
CA ALA A 11 -60.91 -12.06 -50.22
C ALA A 11 -60.13 -13.13 -51.00
N ALA A 12 -58.82 -12.96 -51.09
CA ALA A 12 -57.86 -14.03 -51.36
C ALA A 12 -56.60 -13.78 -50.53
N ALA A 13 -56.29 -14.70 -49.61
CA ALA A 13 -55.05 -14.67 -48.85
C ALA A 13 -53.85 -15.01 -49.76
N THR A 14 -52.70 -14.39 -49.53
CA THR A 14 -51.43 -14.82 -50.13
C THR A 14 -50.38 -14.94 -49.03
N ALA A 15 -49.56 -15.99 -49.12
CA ALA A 15 -48.89 -16.58 -47.98
C ALA A 15 -47.79 -15.72 -47.34
N MET A 16 -47.54 -15.99 -46.06
CA MET A 16 -46.31 -15.60 -45.37
C MET A 16 -45.09 -16.15 -46.12
N GLY A 17 -44.25 -15.25 -46.62
CA GLY A 17 -42.86 -15.58 -46.90
C GLY A 17 -42.11 -15.64 -45.57
N LEU A 18 -42.13 -16.81 -44.91
CA LEU A 18 -41.21 -17.07 -43.81
C LEU A 18 -39.80 -17.10 -44.37
N THR A 19 -39.01 -16.11 -43.99
CA THR A 19 -37.57 -16.08 -44.23
C THR A 19 -36.94 -17.26 -43.53
N VAL A 20 -36.43 -18.21 -44.30
CA VAL A 20 -35.49 -19.22 -43.77
C VAL A 20 -34.20 -18.47 -43.44
N SER A 21 -34.00 -18.12 -42.16
CA SER A 21 -32.68 -17.73 -41.67
C SER A 21 -31.72 -18.85 -42.05
N HIS A 22 -30.57 -18.49 -42.63
CA HIS A 22 -29.52 -19.48 -42.88
C HIS A 22 -28.88 -19.79 -41.53
N ALA A 23 -29.43 -20.80 -40.86
CA ALA A 23 -28.92 -21.23 -39.57
C ALA A 23 -27.41 -21.51 -39.70
N ALA A 24 -26.60 -20.78 -38.95
CA ALA A 24 -25.16 -20.87 -39.06
C ALA A 24 -24.70 -22.11 -38.29
N ASP A 25 -24.04 -23.02 -38.99
CA ASP A 25 -23.48 -24.25 -38.42
C ASP A 25 -22.18 -23.92 -37.65
N LEU A 26 -22.26 -23.94 -36.32
CA LEU A 26 -21.12 -23.76 -35.42
C LEU A 26 -20.53 -25.13 -35.06
N LYS A 27 -19.36 -25.45 -35.62
CA LYS A 27 -18.58 -26.62 -35.19
C LYS A 27 -17.99 -26.38 -33.81
N LEU A 28 -18.31 -27.25 -32.85
CA LEU A 28 -17.81 -27.16 -31.48
C LEU A 28 -16.34 -27.58 -31.38
N GLU A 29 -15.54 -26.70 -30.80
CA GLU A 29 -14.17 -26.96 -30.41
C GLU A 29 -14.00 -26.58 -28.93
N ALA A 30 -13.08 -27.25 -28.24
CA ALA A 30 -12.87 -27.00 -26.82
C ALA A 30 -12.07 -25.70 -26.65
N VAL A 31 -12.65 -24.73 -25.95
CA VAL A 31 -12.05 -23.41 -25.69
C VAL A 31 -11.41 -23.43 -24.30
N ASP A 32 -10.23 -22.80 -24.17
CA ASP A 32 -9.59 -22.57 -22.88
C ASP A 32 -10.31 -21.43 -22.13
N ILE A 33 -10.98 -21.78 -21.03
CA ILE A 33 -11.57 -20.84 -20.07
C ILE A 33 -10.58 -20.66 -18.91
N THR A 34 -10.33 -19.42 -18.50
CA THR A 34 -9.55 -19.12 -17.30
C THR A 34 -10.36 -19.42 -16.04
N GLU A 35 -9.83 -20.24 -15.14
CA GLU A 35 -10.46 -20.46 -13.82
C GLU A 35 -10.16 -19.27 -12.90
N MET A 36 -11.22 -18.58 -12.46
CA MET A 36 -11.09 -17.52 -11.46
C MET A 36 -11.34 -18.06 -10.06
N LYS A 37 -10.52 -17.64 -9.09
CA LYS A 37 -10.68 -18.01 -7.67
C LYS A 37 -10.67 -16.79 -6.76
N ALA A 38 -11.82 -16.57 -6.12
CA ALA A 38 -11.94 -15.65 -5.01
C ALA A 38 -11.00 -16.04 -3.84
N VAL A 39 -10.12 -15.11 -3.48
CA VAL A 39 -9.27 -15.09 -2.27
C VAL A 39 -9.45 -13.75 -1.56
N TYR A 40 -9.02 -13.67 -0.29
CA TYR A 40 -8.97 -12.38 0.42
C TYR A 40 -7.57 -11.78 0.31
N GLY A 41 -7.52 -10.53 -0.14
CA GLY A 41 -6.38 -9.64 0.03
C GLY A 41 -6.52 -8.79 1.28
N GLN A 42 -5.40 -8.24 1.76
CA GLN A 42 -5.36 -7.28 2.86
C GLN A 42 -4.59 -6.02 2.45
N ILE A 43 -5.16 -4.85 2.69
CA ILE A 43 -4.51 -3.56 2.40
C ILE A 43 -3.35 -3.37 3.37
N GLN A 44 -2.15 -3.20 2.83
CA GLN A 44 -0.90 -3.10 3.59
C GLN A 44 -0.06 -1.92 3.07
N PRO A 45 0.59 -1.15 3.94
CA PRO A 45 1.48 -0.07 3.51
C PRO A 45 2.77 -0.65 2.93
N ARG A 46 3.42 0.08 2.00
CA ARG A 46 4.71 -0.36 1.47
C ARG A 46 5.79 -0.34 2.54
N ASN A 47 5.81 0.76 3.30
CA ASN A 47 6.71 0.96 4.43
C ASN A 47 5.87 1.15 5.69
N SER A 48 6.06 0.28 6.68
CA SER A 48 5.62 0.54 8.06
C SER A 48 6.85 1.00 8.85
N VAL A 49 6.90 2.28 9.21
CA VAL A 49 8.06 2.90 9.84
C VAL A 49 7.70 3.35 11.25
N LEU A 50 8.58 3.03 12.21
CA LEU A 50 8.35 3.25 13.64
C LEU A 50 9.07 4.51 14.08
N ALA A 51 8.31 5.54 14.45
CA ALA A 51 8.82 6.71 15.15
C ALA A 51 9.12 6.31 16.59
N ARG A 52 10.40 6.37 16.97
CA ARG A 52 10.91 5.87 18.26
C ARG A 52 11.53 6.98 19.08
N ALA A 53 11.35 6.91 20.39
CA ALA A 53 12.07 7.76 21.33
C ALA A 53 13.58 7.46 21.26
N ARG A 54 14.42 8.50 21.16
CA ARG A 54 15.89 8.36 21.22
C ARG A 54 16.40 8.45 22.66
N LEU A 55 15.72 9.27 23.46
CA LEU A 55 15.90 9.49 24.88
C LEU A 55 14.85 8.70 25.68
N GLY A 56 15.20 8.23 26.89
CA GLY A 56 14.22 7.76 27.87
C GLY A 56 13.84 8.88 28.85
N GLY A 57 12.57 9.00 29.22
CA GLY A 57 12.05 10.11 30.01
C GLY A 57 10.53 10.11 30.09
N THR A 58 9.93 11.24 30.44
CA THR A 58 8.47 11.43 30.43
C THR A 58 8.04 12.05 29.10
N LEU A 59 7.00 11.50 28.47
CA LEU A 59 6.39 12.07 27.28
C LEU A 59 5.53 13.28 27.68
N VAL A 60 6.11 14.47 27.58
CA VAL A 60 5.47 15.73 28.01
C VAL A 60 4.49 16.28 26.98
N GLN A 61 4.65 15.94 25.70
CA GLN A 61 3.74 16.37 24.65
C GLN A 61 3.62 15.32 23.53
N LEU A 62 2.39 15.11 23.06
CA LEU A 62 2.05 14.32 21.87
C LEU A 62 1.33 15.25 20.89
N ASN A 63 1.85 15.39 19.68
CA ASN A 63 1.36 16.35 18.69
C ASN A 63 0.44 15.74 17.62
N VAL A 64 0.21 14.43 17.68
CA VAL A 64 -0.39 13.64 16.59
C VAL A 64 -1.27 12.52 17.13
N THR A 65 -2.21 12.07 16.31
CA THR A 65 -3.20 11.02 16.58
C THR A 65 -3.32 10.05 15.39
N GLU A 66 -4.00 8.92 15.58
CA GLU A 66 -4.29 7.99 14.49
C GLU A 66 -5.12 8.65 13.36
N GLY A 67 -4.67 8.43 12.12
CA GLY A 67 -5.27 9.03 10.92
C GLY A 67 -4.56 10.29 10.43
N ASP A 68 -3.78 10.97 11.27
CA ASP A 68 -3.04 12.16 10.90
C ASP A 68 -1.96 11.87 9.83
N ILE A 69 -1.75 12.85 8.95
CA ILE A 69 -0.72 12.79 7.89
C ILE A 69 0.48 13.62 8.34
N VAL A 70 1.66 12.99 8.35
CA VAL A 70 2.94 13.60 8.72
C VAL A 70 3.93 13.59 7.56
N LYS A 71 4.86 14.53 7.57
CA LYS A 71 6.03 14.60 6.67
C LYS A 71 7.29 14.15 7.40
N ALA A 72 8.30 13.74 6.64
CA ALA A 72 9.61 13.42 7.21
C ALA A 72 10.20 14.64 7.94
N GLY A 73 10.55 14.46 9.22
CA GLY A 73 11.07 15.51 10.09
C GLY A 73 10.04 16.21 11.00
N ASP A 74 8.74 15.95 10.84
CA ASP A 74 7.71 16.54 11.72
C ASP A 74 7.85 16.02 13.17
N VAL A 75 7.61 16.89 14.16
CA VAL A 75 7.72 16.55 15.59
C VAL A 75 6.45 15.84 16.07
N ILE A 76 6.53 14.52 16.22
CA ILE A 76 5.43 13.64 16.66
C ILE A 76 5.17 13.78 18.17
N ALA A 77 6.24 13.80 18.97
CA ALA A 77 6.15 13.91 20.42
C ALA A 77 7.41 14.56 20.99
N GLU A 78 7.31 15.04 22.23
CA GLU A 78 8.44 15.52 23.02
C GLU A 78 8.58 14.64 24.29
N VAL A 79 9.75 14.01 24.41
CA VAL A 79 10.17 13.22 25.57
C VAL A 79 11.22 14.03 26.33
N LYS A 80 11.02 14.18 27.64
CA LYS A 80 11.90 14.97 28.50
C LYS A 80 12.51 14.15 29.63
N ASP A 81 13.82 14.28 29.83
CA ASP A 81 14.50 13.90 31.07
C ASP A 81 14.93 15.18 31.80
N ASP A 82 14.25 15.48 32.90
CA ASP A 82 14.54 16.65 33.75
C ASP A 82 15.99 16.68 34.26
N LYS A 83 16.68 15.52 34.33
CA LYS A 83 18.09 15.46 34.73
C LYS A 83 18.98 16.20 33.76
N ILE A 84 18.67 16.19 32.46
CA ILE A 84 19.46 16.88 31.43
C ILE A 84 19.34 18.39 31.64
N ASP A 85 18.14 18.91 31.91
CA ASP A 85 17.91 20.32 32.26
C ASP A 85 18.74 20.76 33.48
N PHE A 86 18.81 19.93 34.53
CA PHE A 86 19.63 20.22 35.70
C PHE A 86 21.13 20.15 35.40
N GLN A 87 21.58 19.22 34.55
CA GLN A 87 22.98 19.12 34.11
C GLN A 87 23.40 20.31 33.25
N ILE A 88 22.56 20.76 32.32
CA ILE A 88 22.81 21.97 31.51
C ILE A 88 22.98 23.19 32.44
N LYS A 89 22.05 23.38 33.39
CA LYS A 89 22.13 24.48 34.38
C LYS A 89 23.42 24.43 35.22
N ALA A 90 23.89 23.24 35.59
CA ALA A 90 25.14 23.07 36.32
C ALA A 90 26.38 23.45 35.48
N VAL A 91 26.42 23.02 34.21
CA VAL A 91 27.50 23.38 33.28
C VAL A 91 27.47 24.88 32.93
N ASP A 92 26.28 25.48 32.81
CA ASP A 92 26.12 26.93 32.57
C ASP A 92 26.67 27.75 33.74
N ALA A 93 26.42 27.33 34.99
CA ALA A 93 27.03 27.96 36.18
C ALA A 93 28.56 27.79 36.21
N GLN A 94 29.07 26.61 35.83
CA GLN A 94 30.51 26.37 35.70
C GLN A 94 31.15 27.26 34.63
N LEU A 95 30.50 27.40 33.47
CA LEU A 95 30.92 28.29 32.38
C LEU A 95 30.94 29.76 32.82
N GLN A 96 29.96 30.20 33.61
CA GLN A 96 29.95 31.55 34.16
C GLN A 96 31.19 31.81 35.04
N GLY A 97 31.55 30.84 35.90
CA GLY A 97 32.75 30.91 36.74
C GLY A 97 34.05 30.90 35.91
N LEU A 98 34.18 29.99 34.95
CA LEU A 98 35.37 29.89 34.08
C LEU A 98 35.55 31.15 33.22
N ASN A 99 34.46 31.74 32.73
CA ASN A 99 34.52 32.99 31.96
C ASN A 99 34.93 34.21 32.81
N ALA A 100 34.63 34.21 34.12
CA ALA A 100 35.16 35.21 35.05
C ALA A 100 36.68 35.03 35.22
N SER A 101 37.14 33.82 35.54
CA SER A 101 38.57 33.49 35.68
C SER A 101 39.37 33.77 34.39
N LEU A 102 38.78 33.50 33.22
CA LEU A 102 39.37 33.81 31.92
C LEU A 102 39.56 35.33 31.74
N ARG A 103 38.54 36.13 32.09
CA ARG A 103 38.62 37.59 32.03
C ARG A 103 39.66 38.16 32.99
N ASP A 104 39.76 37.60 34.20
CA ASP A 104 40.78 38.01 35.17
C ASP A 104 42.19 37.68 34.65
N ALA A 105 42.40 36.50 34.06
CA ALA A 105 43.67 36.13 33.43
C ALA A 105 44.04 37.04 32.24
N GLN A 106 43.06 37.46 31.43
CA GLN A 106 43.27 38.46 30.37
C GLN A 106 43.72 39.81 30.94
N VAL A 107 43.04 40.31 31.97
CA VAL A 107 43.38 41.59 32.63
C VAL A 107 44.76 41.54 33.31
N GLU A 108 45.14 40.41 33.90
CA GLU A 108 46.49 40.21 34.44
C GLU A 108 47.57 40.18 33.36
N LEU A 109 47.32 39.47 32.25
CA LEU A 109 48.25 39.41 31.12
C LEU A 109 48.46 40.79 30.50
N ASP A 110 47.39 41.53 30.24
CA ASP A 110 47.42 42.90 29.72
C ASP A 110 48.19 43.85 30.65
N ARG A 111 48.05 43.68 31.96
CA ARG A 111 48.79 44.45 32.97
C ARG A 111 50.28 44.08 32.94
N ALA A 112 50.61 42.79 32.84
CA ALA A 112 51.99 42.33 32.78
C ALA A 112 52.71 42.78 31.50
N ASP A 113 52.04 42.76 30.33
CA ASP A 113 52.62 43.22 29.07
C ASP A 113 53.03 44.70 29.14
N ARG A 114 52.16 45.56 29.70
CA ARG A 114 52.48 46.97 29.97
C ARG A 114 53.69 47.12 30.92
N LEU A 115 53.76 46.31 31.97
CA LEU A 115 54.86 46.34 32.94
C LEU A 115 56.19 45.82 32.36
N VAL A 116 56.17 44.84 31.44
CA VAL A 116 57.40 44.40 30.73
C VAL A 116 57.91 45.54 29.84
N ARG A 117 57.03 46.20 29.08
CA ARG A 117 57.40 47.34 28.22
C ARG A 117 58.00 48.52 29.01
N SER A 118 57.61 48.71 30.27
CA SER A 118 58.17 49.73 31.16
C SER A 118 59.36 49.25 32.01
N GLY A 119 59.87 48.02 31.79
CA GLY A 119 60.97 47.44 32.56
C GLY A 119 60.65 47.08 34.02
N ALA A 120 59.37 47.06 34.40
CA ALA A 120 58.90 46.88 35.77
C ALA A 120 58.56 45.41 36.12
N THR A 121 58.60 44.48 35.18
CA THR A 121 58.46 43.04 35.43
C THR A 121 59.24 42.19 34.41
N SER A 122 59.39 40.89 34.68
CA SER A 122 60.18 39.98 33.84
C SER A 122 59.35 39.35 32.70
N THR A 123 60.02 39.02 31.59
CA THR A 123 59.44 38.23 30.49
C THR A 123 58.94 36.87 30.97
N GLN A 124 59.66 36.22 31.89
CA GLN A 124 59.23 34.97 32.53
C GLN A 124 57.85 35.08 33.19
N ARG A 125 57.54 36.21 33.85
CA ARG A 125 56.20 36.42 34.46
C ARG A 125 55.12 36.63 33.40
N LEU A 126 55.45 37.31 32.30
CA LEU A 126 54.55 37.45 31.16
C LEU A 126 54.22 36.10 30.51
N ASP A 127 55.21 35.25 30.29
CA ASP A 127 55.01 33.94 29.64
C ASP A 127 54.29 32.93 30.56
N GLN A 128 54.47 33.03 31.87
CA GLN A 128 53.62 32.34 32.86
C GLN A 128 52.15 32.75 32.74
N LEU A 129 51.87 34.05 32.59
CA LEU A 129 50.50 34.56 32.45
C LEU A 129 49.87 34.21 31.09
N LYS A 130 50.66 34.12 30.00
CA LYS A 130 50.19 33.58 28.72
C LYS A 130 49.75 32.12 28.89
N THR A 131 50.62 31.28 29.46
CA THR A 131 50.29 29.88 29.76
C THR A 131 49.04 29.76 30.64
N GLN A 132 48.89 30.64 31.64
CA GLN A 132 47.70 30.67 32.50
C GLN A 132 46.42 31.06 31.74
N LEU A 133 46.51 32.03 30.81
CA LEU A 133 45.42 32.41 29.92
C LEU A 133 45.04 31.26 28.98
N ASP A 134 46.03 30.57 28.40
CA ASP A 134 45.81 29.41 27.53
C ASP A 134 45.12 28.26 28.27
N VAL A 135 45.52 27.99 29.52
CA VAL A 135 44.84 27.01 30.40
C VAL A 135 43.38 27.40 30.64
N MET A 136 43.09 28.65 31.01
CA MET A 136 41.71 29.10 31.24
C MET A 136 40.87 29.04 29.96
N THR A 137 41.46 29.41 28.81
CA THR A 137 40.81 29.34 27.50
C THR A 137 40.43 27.89 27.14
N ASN A 138 41.33 26.94 27.39
CA ASN A 138 41.07 25.52 27.16
C ASN A 138 40.02 24.96 28.14
N GLN A 139 39.98 25.42 29.40
CA GLN A 139 38.94 25.03 30.37
C GLN A 139 37.55 25.52 29.95
N VAL A 140 37.42 26.78 29.48
CA VAL A 140 36.16 27.28 28.91
C VAL A 140 35.73 26.41 27.74
N ARG A 141 36.62 26.17 26.75
CA ARG A 141 36.31 25.33 25.58
C ARG A 141 35.88 23.90 25.97
N GLN A 142 36.48 23.32 27.01
CA GLN A 142 36.10 22.00 27.52
C GLN A 142 34.67 22.01 28.08
N ALA A 143 34.31 23.03 28.86
CA ALA A 143 32.96 23.17 29.41
C ALA A 143 31.91 23.51 28.34
N GLU A 144 32.26 24.28 27.31
CA GLU A 144 31.40 24.54 26.14
C GLU A 144 31.12 23.26 25.35
N ALA A 145 32.13 22.41 25.15
CA ALA A 145 31.96 21.10 24.54
C ALA A 145 31.04 20.19 25.38
N GLN A 146 31.24 20.15 26.70
CA GLN A 146 30.38 19.39 27.61
C GLN A 146 28.92 19.87 27.58
N ARG A 147 28.70 21.20 27.54
CA ARG A 147 27.37 21.80 27.36
C ARG A 147 26.73 21.37 26.04
N SER A 148 27.51 21.39 24.95
CA SER A 148 27.03 21.04 23.61
C SER A 148 26.55 19.60 23.52
N VAL A 149 27.23 18.66 24.21
CA VAL A 149 26.78 17.27 24.33
C VAL A 149 25.42 17.18 25.03
N LEU A 150 25.24 17.89 26.15
CA LEU A 150 23.98 17.87 26.90
C LEU A 150 22.82 18.52 26.12
N VAL A 151 23.08 19.62 25.39
CA VAL A 151 22.08 20.26 24.52
C VAL A 151 21.69 19.35 23.35
N GLN A 152 22.65 18.65 22.75
CA GLN A 152 22.37 17.64 21.72
C GLN A 152 21.50 16.52 22.29
N GLN A 153 21.83 15.99 23.47
CA GLN A 153 21.06 14.95 24.15
C GLN A 153 19.63 15.43 24.53
N ALA A 154 19.46 16.70 24.90
CA ALA A 154 18.14 17.28 25.12
C ALA A 154 17.33 17.37 23.81
N SER A 155 17.97 17.74 22.69
CA SER A 155 17.30 17.80 21.37
C SER A 155 16.82 16.44 20.86
N GLU A 156 17.45 15.36 21.31
CA GLU A 156 17.04 13.97 21.02
C GLU A 156 15.75 13.55 21.75
N GLY A 157 15.26 14.39 22.68
CA GLY A 157 13.91 14.29 23.23
C GLY A 157 12.80 14.55 22.20
N ALA A 158 13.08 15.30 21.12
CA ALA A 158 12.13 15.51 20.03
C ALA A 158 12.03 14.23 19.17
N VAL A 159 10.87 13.57 19.22
CA VAL A 159 10.58 12.37 18.44
C VAL A 159 10.11 12.80 17.06
N LEU A 160 10.97 12.65 16.06
CA LEU A 160 10.71 13.07 14.69
C LEU A 160 10.13 11.93 13.84
N ALA A 161 9.26 12.28 12.89
CA ALA A 161 8.77 11.40 11.85
C ALA A 161 9.93 10.95 10.92
N PRO A 162 10.29 9.65 10.88
CA PRO A 162 11.37 9.15 10.03
C PRO A 162 11.05 9.17 8.52
N SER A 163 9.78 9.18 8.15
CA SER A 163 9.29 9.29 6.77
C SER A 163 7.95 10.02 6.75
N GLU A 164 7.53 10.48 5.58
CA GLU A 164 6.14 10.89 5.37
C GLU A 164 5.19 9.68 5.38
N GLY A 165 3.92 9.92 5.71
CA GLY A 165 2.88 8.90 5.73
C GLY A 165 1.70 9.24 6.64
N ARG A 166 0.78 8.27 6.79
CA ARG A 166 -0.37 8.34 7.70
C ARG A 166 -0.06 7.58 8.99
N ILE A 167 -0.40 8.14 10.14
CA ILE A 167 -0.22 7.46 11.43
C ILE A 167 -1.31 6.40 11.61
N ILE A 168 -0.91 5.17 11.92
CA ILE A 168 -1.81 4.01 12.06
C ILE A 168 -1.93 3.49 13.49
N ALA A 169 -1.04 3.89 14.39
CA ALA A 169 -1.10 3.55 15.82
C ALA A 169 -0.19 4.49 16.65
N VAL A 170 -0.68 4.93 17.79
CA VAL A 170 0.05 5.66 18.83
C VAL A 170 -0.10 4.90 20.15
N PRO A 171 0.76 3.91 20.45
CA PRO A 171 0.59 3.00 21.60
C PRO A 171 0.90 3.63 22.97
N VAL A 172 1.17 4.94 23.03
CA VAL A 172 1.58 5.69 24.23
C VAL A 172 0.66 6.89 24.44
N THR A 173 0.46 7.31 25.68
CA THR A 173 -0.29 8.53 26.04
C THR A 173 0.66 9.65 26.46
N SER A 174 0.17 10.88 26.56
CA SER A 174 0.85 11.93 27.34
C SER A 174 1.12 11.45 28.77
N ASP A 175 2.13 12.05 29.40
CA ASP A 175 2.56 11.82 30.78
C ASP A 175 3.06 10.39 31.10
N SER A 176 3.13 9.52 30.07
CA SER A 176 3.73 8.20 30.17
C SER A 176 5.26 8.27 30.25
N VAL A 177 5.87 7.34 30.97
CA VAL A 177 7.33 7.18 31.01
C VAL A 177 7.72 6.21 29.89
N VAL A 178 8.60 6.67 29.00
CA VAL A 178 9.06 5.91 27.83
C VAL A 178 10.56 5.66 27.88
N MET A 179 10.99 4.55 27.29
CA MET A 179 12.39 4.14 27.22
C MET A 179 13.01 4.47 25.85
N ALA A 180 14.33 4.66 25.82
CA ALA A 180 15.06 4.81 24.55
C ALA A 180 14.87 3.58 23.66
N GLY A 181 14.45 3.80 22.41
CA GLY A 181 14.09 2.76 21.43
C GLY A 181 12.61 2.36 21.44
N GLU A 182 11.81 2.83 22.40
CA GLU A 182 10.37 2.57 22.47
C GLU A 182 9.60 3.24 21.32
N THR A 183 8.53 2.60 20.85
CA THR A 183 7.75 3.08 19.71
C THR A 183 6.68 4.05 20.19
N ILE A 184 6.72 5.28 19.68
CA ILE A 184 5.79 6.36 20.01
C ILE A 184 4.65 6.41 18.99
N ALA A 185 4.96 6.25 17.70
CA ALA A 185 3.97 6.15 16.63
C ALA A 185 4.41 5.20 15.52
N THR A 186 3.44 4.59 14.85
CA THR A 186 3.65 3.79 13.64
C THR A 186 3.10 4.53 12.43
N ILE A 187 3.91 4.72 11.39
CA ILE A 187 3.59 5.49 10.19
C ILE A 187 3.53 4.53 8.99
N ALA A 188 2.40 4.53 8.30
CA ALA A 188 2.20 3.92 7.00
C ALA A 188 2.65 4.88 5.89
N GLY A 189 3.75 4.58 5.22
CA GLY A 189 4.37 5.41 4.19
C GLY A 189 4.69 4.65 2.90
N GLY A 190 5.02 5.41 1.84
CA GLY A 190 5.36 4.86 0.52
C GLY A 190 4.18 4.32 -0.28
N GLY A 191 2.95 4.69 0.07
CA GLY A 191 1.72 4.17 -0.54
C GLY A 191 1.33 2.79 -0.01
N PHE A 192 0.41 2.13 -0.72
CA PHE A 192 -0.18 0.86 -0.32
C PHE A 192 -0.13 -0.17 -1.46
N PHE A 193 -0.30 -1.44 -1.10
CA PHE A 193 -0.60 -2.55 -2.00
C PHE A 193 -1.62 -3.49 -1.33
N LEU A 194 -2.18 -4.41 -2.11
CA LEU A 194 -3.05 -5.46 -1.63
C LEU A 194 -2.27 -6.77 -1.49
N ARG A 195 -2.05 -7.22 -0.25
CA ARG A 195 -1.32 -8.45 0.05
C ARG A 195 -2.26 -9.66 0.07
N LEU A 196 -2.01 -10.62 -0.80
CA LEU A 196 -2.80 -11.83 -0.97
C LEU A 196 -2.14 -13.02 -0.27
N ALA A 197 -2.98 -13.92 0.27
CA ALA A 197 -2.55 -15.19 0.85
C ALA A 197 -3.12 -16.37 0.03
N ILE A 198 -2.32 -16.86 -0.92
CA ILE A 198 -2.78 -17.70 -2.03
C ILE A 198 -2.42 -19.16 -1.74
N PRO A 199 -3.33 -20.15 -1.85
CA PRO A 199 -3.00 -21.55 -1.67
C PRO A 199 -1.86 -22.00 -2.61
N GLU A 200 -0.84 -22.68 -2.07
CA GLU A 200 0.38 -23.08 -2.79
C GLU A 200 0.11 -23.75 -4.15
N ARG A 201 -0.89 -24.65 -4.19
CA ARG A 201 -1.30 -25.37 -5.41
C ARG A 201 -1.71 -24.49 -6.60
N HIS A 202 -2.04 -23.23 -6.34
CA HIS A 202 -2.47 -22.24 -7.34
C HIS A 202 -1.38 -21.19 -7.61
N ALA A 203 -0.27 -21.22 -6.87
CA ALA A 203 0.81 -20.25 -6.99
C ALA A 203 1.73 -20.53 -8.19
N GLN A 204 1.70 -21.74 -8.75
CA GLN A 204 2.50 -22.12 -9.93
C GLN A 204 1.95 -21.50 -11.22
N ASP A 205 0.64 -21.26 -11.28
CA ASP A 205 -0.04 -20.64 -12.43
C ASP A 205 0.05 -19.10 -12.44
N LEU A 206 0.55 -18.51 -11.35
CA LEU A 206 0.69 -17.06 -11.20
C LEU A 206 2.02 -16.55 -11.74
N THR A 207 1.95 -15.57 -12.64
CA THR A 207 3.11 -14.89 -13.22
C THR A 207 3.14 -13.44 -12.77
N GLN A 208 4.29 -12.94 -12.35
CA GLN A 208 4.47 -11.52 -12.01
C GLN A 208 4.16 -10.65 -13.24
N GLY A 209 3.43 -9.54 -13.03
CA GLY A 209 2.88 -8.71 -14.11
C GLY A 209 1.54 -9.20 -14.68
N ALA A 210 0.95 -10.27 -14.14
CA ALA A 210 -0.39 -10.68 -14.52
C ALA A 210 -1.45 -9.66 -14.05
N PRO A 211 -2.47 -9.33 -14.88
CA PRO A 211 -3.60 -8.52 -14.47
C PRO A 211 -4.50 -9.33 -13.52
N ILE A 212 -4.86 -8.71 -12.40
CA ILE A 212 -5.70 -9.27 -11.35
C ILE A 212 -6.99 -8.46 -11.26
N ARG A 213 -8.14 -9.14 -11.23
CA ARG A 213 -9.43 -8.50 -11.00
C ARG A 213 -9.72 -8.45 -9.50
N ILE A 214 -10.13 -7.28 -9.02
CA ILE A 214 -10.35 -7.00 -7.61
C ILE A 214 -11.76 -6.47 -7.44
N GLU A 215 -12.52 -7.05 -6.52
CA GLU A 215 -13.86 -6.56 -6.17
C GLU A 215 -13.77 -5.81 -4.82
N ALA A 216 -13.71 -4.49 -4.92
CA ALA A 216 -13.55 -3.58 -3.78
C ALA A 216 -14.79 -2.70 -3.66
N SER A 217 -15.49 -2.80 -2.52
CA SER A 217 -16.62 -1.94 -2.16
C SER A 217 -17.77 -1.90 -3.19
N GLY A 218 -17.99 -2.99 -3.94
CA GLY A 218 -19.00 -3.08 -5.01
C GLY A 218 -18.53 -2.52 -6.37
N THR A 219 -17.25 -2.18 -6.48
CA THR A 219 -16.58 -1.74 -7.71
C THR A 219 -15.54 -2.76 -8.15
N THR A 220 -15.49 -3.05 -9.44
CA THR A 220 -14.40 -3.83 -10.03
C THR A 220 -13.22 -2.91 -10.32
N LEU A 221 -12.08 -3.18 -9.68
CA LEU A 221 -10.79 -2.56 -9.96
C LEU A 221 -9.90 -3.58 -10.68
N GLU A 222 -8.97 -3.07 -11.49
CA GLU A 222 -7.88 -3.86 -12.06
C GLU A 222 -6.59 -3.52 -11.31
N GLY A 223 -5.75 -4.54 -11.09
CA GLY A 223 -4.44 -4.38 -10.46
C GLY A 223 -3.40 -5.29 -11.10
N GLU A 224 -2.13 -5.03 -10.83
CA GLU A 224 -1.00 -5.79 -11.36
C GLU A 224 -0.34 -6.63 -10.26
N LEU A 225 -0.07 -7.91 -10.54
CA LEU A 225 0.67 -8.79 -9.64
C LEU A 225 2.17 -8.42 -9.60
N VAL A 226 2.51 -7.36 -8.87
CA VAL A 226 3.86 -6.78 -8.86
C VAL A 226 4.91 -7.64 -8.16
N LYS A 227 4.52 -8.56 -7.26
CA LYS A 227 5.49 -9.43 -6.56
C LYS A 227 4.89 -10.73 -6.03
N ILE A 228 5.59 -11.84 -6.22
CA ILE A 228 5.31 -13.13 -5.59
C ILE A 228 6.47 -13.47 -4.65
N TYR A 229 6.17 -13.84 -3.40
CA TYR A 229 7.19 -14.20 -2.41
C TYR A 229 7.51 -15.70 -2.48
N PRO A 230 8.79 -16.11 -2.53
CA PRO A 230 9.15 -17.53 -2.66
C PRO A 230 8.95 -18.35 -1.37
N GLN A 231 8.68 -17.70 -0.23
CA GLN A 231 8.43 -18.38 1.03
C GLN A 231 6.97 -18.84 1.13
N ILE A 232 6.78 -20.12 1.42
CA ILE A 232 5.47 -20.73 1.70
C ILE A 232 5.28 -20.78 3.21
N GLU A 233 4.14 -20.28 3.71
CA GLU A 233 3.77 -20.30 5.12
C GLU A 233 2.33 -20.80 5.28
N GLY A 234 2.11 -21.81 6.13
CA GLY A 234 0.78 -22.38 6.35
C GLY A 234 0.09 -22.90 5.07
N GLY A 235 0.87 -23.43 4.11
CA GLY A 235 0.38 -23.90 2.80
C GLY A 235 -0.06 -22.77 1.85
N ARG A 236 0.40 -21.53 2.08
CA ARG A 236 0.10 -20.37 1.26
C ARG A 236 1.36 -19.62 0.84
N VAL A 237 1.31 -19.10 -0.37
CA VAL A 237 2.26 -18.15 -0.94
C VAL A 237 1.72 -16.73 -0.71
N THR A 238 2.60 -15.81 -0.33
CA THR A 238 2.25 -14.38 -0.25
C THR A 238 2.54 -13.72 -1.59
N ALA A 239 1.63 -12.86 -2.06
CA ALA A 239 1.88 -12.01 -3.21
C ALA A 239 1.31 -10.61 -2.99
N ASP A 240 1.96 -9.59 -3.54
CA ASP A 240 1.53 -8.20 -3.48
C ASP A 240 1.00 -7.78 -4.84
N VAL A 241 -0.19 -7.16 -4.84
CA VAL A 241 -0.86 -6.60 -6.03
C VAL A 241 -0.93 -5.08 -5.88
N GLU A 242 -0.50 -4.37 -6.92
CA GLU A 242 -0.61 -2.93 -7.03
C GLU A 242 -1.95 -2.57 -7.68
N VAL A 243 -2.66 -1.58 -7.14
CA VAL A 243 -4.06 -1.31 -7.48
C VAL A 243 -4.28 0.19 -7.54
N ASP A 244 -4.57 0.71 -8.73
CA ASP A 244 -4.88 2.12 -8.91
C ASP A 244 -6.28 2.44 -8.35
N GLY A 245 -6.40 3.57 -7.67
CA GLY A 245 -7.68 4.01 -7.08
C GLY A 245 -8.16 3.20 -5.88
N LEU A 246 -7.33 2.34 -5.29
CA LEU A 246 -7.66 1.61 -4.06
C LEU A 246 -7.96 2.57 -2.90
N ASP A 247 -9.10 2.38 -2.24
CA ASP A 247 -9.41 3.05 -0.97
C ASP A 247 -8.41 2.58 0.10
N THR A 248 -7.70 3.53 0.71
CA THR A 248 -6.62 3.31 1.67
C THR A 248 -6.87 3.98 3.03
N ASP A 249 -8.12 4.37 3.29
CA ASP A 249 -8.51 4.93 4.59
C ASP A 249 -8.48 3.88 5.72
N PHE A 250 -8.73 2.61 5.39
CA PHE A 250 -8.65 1.51 6.34
C PHE A 250 -7.47 0.58 6.03
N VAL A 251 -6.33 0.87 6.66
CA VAL A 251 -5.18 -0.06 6.67
C VAL A 251 -5.60 -1.38 7.32
N ALA A 252 -5.07 -2.50 6.82
CA ALA A 252 -5.43 -3.86 7.22
C ALA A 252 -6.87 -4.30 6.87
N ALA A 253 -7.66 -3.49 6.14
CA ALA A 253 -8.94 -3.90 5.58
C ALA A 253 -8.80 -5.10 4.63
N ARG A 254 -9.84 -5.92 4.54
CA ARG A 254 -9.89 -7.10 3.66
C ARG A 254 -10.70 -6.81 2.41
N VAL A 255 -10.16 -7.17 1.26
CA VAL A 255 -10.77 -6.98 -0.07
C VAL A 255 -10.90 -8.35 -0.74
N LEU A 256 -11.97 -8.56 -1.50
CA LEU A 256 -12.14 -9.79 -2.27
C LEU A 256 -11.41 -9.66 -3.62
N VAL A 257 -10.66 -10.70 -3.99
CA VAL A 257 -9.80 -10.70 -5.16
C VAL A 257 -10.02 -11.95 -5.97
N GLU A 258 -10.28 -11.80 -7.25
CA GLU A 258 -10.42 -12.92 -8.18
C GLU A 258 -9.10 -13.16 -8.89
N LEU A 259 -8.44 -14.25 -8.52
CA LEU A 259 -7.18 -14.68 -9.13
C LEU A 259 -7.42 -15.62 -10.31
N PRO A 260 -6.76 -15.44 -11.46
CA PRO A 260 -6.66 -16.49 -12.46
C PRO A 260 -5.76 -17.61 -11.89
N ILE A 261 -6.33 -18.79 -11.63
CA ILE A 261 -5.63 -19.93 -10.99
C ILE A 261 -5.38 -21.10 -11.95
N GLY A 262 -5.52 -20.88 -13.25
CA GLY A 262 -5.30 -21.89 -14.28
C GLY A 262 -6.24 -21.72 -15.47
N LYS A 263 -6.21 -22.72 -16.35
CA LYS A 263 -7.11 -22.82 -17.51
C LYS A 263 -7.73 -24.21 -17.58
N ARG A 264 -9.01 -24.26 -17.92
CA ARG A 264 -9.76 -25.49 -18.20
C ARG A 264 -10.33 -25.46 -19.61
N ARG A 265 -10.30 -26.60 -20.31
CA ARG A 265 -10.96 -26.74 -21.60
C ARG A 265 -12.42 -27.09 -21.40
N ALA A 266 -13.33 -26.34 -22.00
CA ALA A 266 -14.75 -26.70 -22.05
C ALA A 266 -15.34 -26.46 -23.45
N LEU A 267 -16.51 -27.07 -23.68
CA LEU A 267 -17.34 -26.76 -24.84
C LEU A 267 -18.27 -25.60 -24.47
N VAL A 268 -18.41 -24.63 -25.35
CA VAL A 268 -19.27 -23.46 -25.16
C VAL A 268 -20.19 -23.30 -26.38
N VAL A 269 -21.43 -22.89 -26.14
CA VAL A 269 -22.40 -22.53 -27.19
C VAL A 269 -22.90 -21.11 -26.96
N PRO A 270 -23.26 -20.34 -28.00
CA PRO A 270 -23.98 -19.08 -27.83
C PRO A 270 -25.26 -19.33 -27.03
N ALA A 271 -25.58 -18.46 -26.06
CA ALA A 271 -26.74 -18.62 -25.20
C ALA A 271 -28.07 -18.73 -25.97
N ALA A 272 -28.17 -18.10 -27.15
CA ALA A 272 -29.29 -18.19 -28.06
C ALA A 272 -29.52 -19.61 -28.65
N SER A 273 -28.49 -20.47 -28.65
CA SER A 273 -28.58 -21.85 -29.15
C SER A 273 -29.11 -22.84 -28.10
N LEU A 274 -29.37 -22.35 -26.89
CA LEU A 274 -29.84 -23.14 -25.75
C LEU A 274 -31.35 -22.92 -25.54
N SER A 275 -32.15 -23.98 -25.69
CA SER A 275 -33.57 -23.94 -25.38
C SER A 275 -33.86 -24.67 -24.07
N ASN A 276 -34.53 -24.02 -23.11
CA ASN A 276 -35.00 -24.68 -21.89
C ASN A 276 -36.45 -25.11 -22.04
N ARG A 277 -36.74 -26.38 -21.77
CA ARG A 277 -38.10 -26.93 -21.73
C ARG A 277 -38.27 -27.76 -20.47
N SER A 278 -39.19 -27.33 -19.61
CA SER A 278 -39.50 -28.00 -18.34
C SER A 278 -38.29 -28.22 -17.42
N GLY A 279 -37.32 -27.31 -17.45
CA GLY A 279 -36.09 -27.40 -16.64
C GLY A 279 -34.94 -28.18 -17.29
N VAL A 280 -35.15 -28.79 -18.46
CA VAL A 280 -34.10 -29.46 -19.24
C VAL A 280 -33.63 -28.53 -20.35
N ASN A 281 -32.30 -28.39 -20.48
CA ASN A 281 -31.69 -27.62 -21.57
C ASN A 281 -31.46 -28.52 -22.79
N PHE A 282 -31.70 -27.97 -23.98
CA PHE A 282 -31.48 -28.63 -25.26
C PHE A 282 -30.67 -27.74 -26.20
N VAL A 283 -29.85 -28.36 -27.04
CA VAL A 283 -29.13 -27.72 -28.15
C VAL A 283 -29.47 -28.46 -29.44
N ALA A 284 -29.70 -27.73 -30.53
CA ALA A 284 -29.89 -28.32 -31.85
C ALA A 284 -28.54 -28.70 -32.46
N VAL A 285 -28.35 -29.98 -32.81
CA VAL A 285 -27.11 -30.51 -33.38
C VAL A 285 -27.40 -31.15 -34.74
N ARG A 286 -26.52 -30.96 -35.72
CA ARG A 286 -26.60 -31.61 -37.03
C ARG A 286 -25.91 -32.97 -36.99
N GLU A 287 -26.69 -34.03 -37.19
CA GLU A 287 -26.23 -35.42 -37.31
C GLU A 287 -26.74 -36.01 -38.63
N ASN A 288 -25.85 -36.50 -39.51
CA ASN A 288 -26.22 -37.17 -40.77
C ASN A 288 -27.23 -36.38 -41.63
N ASP A 289 -26.96 -35.08 -41.85
CA ASP A 289 -27.83 -34.09 -42.51
C ASP A 289 -29.20 -33.82 -41.85
N GLN A 290 -29.50 -34.41 -40.69
CA GLN A 290 -30.69 -34.13 -39.90
C GLN A 290 -30.35 -33.23 -38.70
N VAL A 291 -31.32 -32.42 -38.27
CA VAL A 291 -31.20 -31.62 -37.04
C VAL A 291 -31.90 -32.36 -35.91
N VAL A 292 -31.15 -32.66 -34.84
CA VAL A 292 -31.63 -33.39 -33.66
C VAL A 292 -31.44 -32.49 -32.43
N GLU A 293 -32.47 -32.37 -31.60
CA GLU A 293 -32.35 -31.69 -30.32
C GLU A 293 -31.74 -32.64 -29.28
N ARG A 294 -30.57 -32.28 -28.76
CA ARG A 294 -29.87 -33.08 -27.77
C ARG A 294 -29.98 -32.42 -26.40
N ALA A 295 -30.34 -33.20 -25.38
CA ALA A 295 -30.36 -32.71 -24.00
C ALA A 295 -28.93 -32.49 -23.48
N VAL A 296 -28.71 -31.36 -22.81
CA VAL A 296 -27.38 -30.94 -22.32
C VAL A 296 -27.43 -30.52 -20.86
N VAL A 297 -26.29 -30.64 -20.18
CA VAL A 297 -26.06 -30.04 -18.86
C VAL A 297 -25.31 -28.73 -19.06
N ALA A 298 -25.98 -27.61 -18.80
CA ALA A 298 -25.36 -26.29 -18.85
C ALA A 298 -24.54 -26.03 -17.58
N GLY A 299 -23.42 -25.32 -17.73
CA GLY A 299 -22.54 -24.86 -16.67
C GLY A 299 -22.54 -23.33 -16.54
N GLU A 300 -21.35 -22.75 -16.51
CA GLU A 300 -21.13 -21.32 -16.35
C GLU A 300 -21.59 -20.50 -17.58
N THR A 301 -22.07 -19.28 -17.36
CA THR A 301 -22.36 -18.31 -18.44
C THR A 301 -21.19 -17.33 -18.54
N LEU A 302 -20.65 -17.16 -19.76
CA LEU A 302 -19.35 -16.55 -20.03
C LEU A 302 -19.47 -15.57 -21.20
N GLU A 303 -18.84 -14.40 -21.10
CA GLU A 303 -18.72 -13.47 -22.23
C GLU A 303 -17.45 -13.79 -23.03
N ILE A 304 -17.63 -14.35 -24.24
CA ILE A 304 -16.52 -14.76 -25.12
C ILE A 304 -16.69 -14.07 -26.47
N GLY A 305 -15.81 -13.12 -26.78
CA GLY A 305 -15.85 -12.35 -28.03
C GLY A 305 -16.99 -11.32 -28.10
N GLY A 306 -17.55 -10.90 -26.96
CA GLY A 306 -18.71 -10.01 -26.90
C GLY A 306 -20.04 -10.71 -27.18
N VAL A 307 -20.07 -12.04 -27.09
CA VAL A 307 -21.27 -12.87 -27.17
C VAL A 307 -21.39 -13.67 -25.87
N THR A 308 -22.58 -13.60 -25.26
CA THR A 308 -22.95 -14.44 -24.12
C THR A 308 -22.96 -15.90 -24.56
N GLN A 309 -22.05 -16.69 -24.01
CA GLN A 309 -21.96 -18.13 -24.23
C GLN A 309 -22.28 -18.89 -22.95
N VAL A 310 -22.74 -20.11 -23.09
CA VAL A 310 -23.03 -21.04 -21.99
C VAL A 310 -22.12 -22.25 -22.14
N GLU A 311 -21.43 -22.59 -21.07
CA GLU A 311 -20.62 -23.79 -20.98
C GLU A 311 -21.50 -25.05 -21.00
N ILE A 312 -21.06 -26.10 -21.69
CA ILE A 312 -21.71 -27.39 -21.73
C ILE A 312 -20.85 -28.43 -20.99
N LEU A 313 -21.34 -28.82 -19.81
CA LEU A 313 -20.71 -29.80 -18.92
C LEU A 313 -20.93 -31.25 -19.40
N SER A 314 -22.03 -31.51 -20.12
CA SER A 314 -22.37 -32.82 -20.66
C SER A 314 -23.41 -32.75 -21.78
N GLY A 315 -23.43 -33.75 -22.65
CA GLY A 315 -24.38 -33.90 -23.76
C GLY A 315 -23.79 -33.62 -25.14
N LEU A 316 -22.75 -32.79 -25.24
CA LEU A 316 -22.04 -32.48 -26.49
C LEU A 316 -20.58 -32.96 -26.44
N ALA A 317 -19.99 -33.12 -27.62
CA ALA A 317 -18.60 -33.51 -27.84
C ALA A 317 -17.90 -32.54 -28.79
N ALA A 318 -16.56 -32.45 -28.70
CA ALA A 318 -15.78 -31.70 -29.66
C ALA A 318 -15.94 -32.29 -31.07
N GLY A 319 -16.27 -31.46 -32.05
CA GLY A 319 -16.60 -31.86 -33.42
C GLY A 319 -18.10 -31.91 -33.75
N ASP A 320 -18.99 -31.87 -32.75
CA ASP A 320 -20.44 -31.69 -33.00
C ASP A 320 -20.70 -30.37 -33.75
N ILE A 321 -21.71 -30.35 -34.62
CA ILE A 321 -22.13 -29.15 -35.36
C ILE A 321 -23.41 -28.62 -34.72
N VAL A 322 -23.31 -27.54 -33.97
CA VAL A 322 -24.46 -26.86 -33.36
C VAL A 322 -25.11 -25.94 -34.39
N VAL A 323 -26.43 -26.04 -34.51
CA VAL A 323 -27.24 -25.21 -35.41
C VAL A 323 -27.60 -23.93 -34.64
N THR A 324 -27.08 -22.79 -35.09
CA THR A 324 -27.35 -21.46 -34.49
C THR A 324 -28.32 -20.67 -35.38
N GLU A 325 -29.20 -19.83 -34.81
CA GLU A 325 -30.28 -19.11 -35.54
C GLU A 325 -29.80 -17.91 -36.38
#